data_AF-A0A9D8IJN3-F1
#
_entry.id   AF-A0A9D8IJN3-F1
#
_cell.length_a   1.000
_cell.length_b   1.000
_cell.length_c   1.000
_cell.angle_alpha   90.00
_cell.angle_beta   90.00
_cell.angle_gamma   90.00
#
_symmetry.space_group_name_H-M   'P 1'
#
loop_
_entity.id
_entity.type
_entity.pdbx_description
1 polymer ?
#
loop_
_entity_poly.entity_id
_entity_poly.type
_entity_poly.pdbx_seq_one_letter_code
_entity_poly.pdbx_strand_id
1 'polypeptide(L)' 'MVDAIRGAHTDIQVEAHTGSGGVFDVVADGRKIFSKWDAGRFPSNAEILKTLGEMRAQKA' A
#
# COMPACT_ATOMS: atom_id res chain seq x y z
N MET A 1 7.07 -2.47 5.71
CA MET A 1 6.13 -2.27 4.59
C MET A 1 6.76 -1.47 3.46
N VAL A 2 7.11 -0.19 3.66
CA VAL A 2 7.77 0.65 2.61
C VAL A 2 9.00 -0.04 2.01
N ASP A 3 9.87 -0.55 2.87
CA ASP A 3 11.10 -1.23 2.47
C ASP A 3 10.83 -2.48 1.60
N ALA A 4 9.83 -3.27 1.97
CA ALA A 4 9.42 -4.45 1.20
C ALA A 4 8.88 -4.10 -0.19
N ILE A 5 8.16 -2.99 -0.32
CA ILE A 5 7.66 -2.52 -1.62
C ILE A 5 8.83 -2.07 -2.50
N ARG A 6 9.79 -1.30 -1.94
CA ARG A 6 10.99 -0.87 -2.66
C ARG A 6 11.87 -2.05 -3.10
N GLY A 7 11.95 -3.10 -2.27
CA GLY A 7 12.68 -4.32 -2.60
C GLY A 7 11.99 -5.17 -3.68
N ALA A 8 10.65 -5.21 -3.69
CA ALA A 8 9.89 -5.94 -4.70
C ALA A 8 9.73 -5.18 -6.04
N HIS A 9 9.71 -3.85 -5.98
CA HIS A 9 9.47 -2.98 -7.12
C HIS A 9 10.40 -1.76 -7.07
N THR A 10 11.44 -1.81 -7.90
CA THR A 10 12.41 -0.70 -8.05
C THR A 10 11.87 0.46 -8.89
N ASP A 11 10.75 0.26 -9.59
CA ASP A 11 10.11 1.24 -10.46
C ASP A 11 8.98 2.05 -9.78
N ILE A 12 8.69 1.81 -8.49
CA ILE A 12 7.61 2.48 -7.77
C ILE A 12 8.17 3.49 -6.76
N GLN A 13 7.66 4.72 -6.79
CA GLN A 13 7.91 5.70 -5.73
C GLN A 13 6.96 5.46 -4.56
N VAL A 14 7.56 5.22 -3.39
CA VAL A 14 6.82 4.98 -2.15
C VAL A 14 7.18 6.07 -1.15
N GLU A 15 6.17 6.85 -0.79
CA GLU A 15 6.22 7.87 0.24
C GLU A 15 5.42 7.43 1.46
N ALA A 16 5.99 7.64 2.65
CA ALA A 16 5.30 7.39 3.90
C ALA A 16 5.08 8.73 4.61
N HIS A 17 3.81 9.11 4.72
CA HIS A 17 3.43 10.30 5.46
C HIS A 17 3.01 9.88 6.87
N THR A 18 3.76 10.31 7.87
CA THR A 18 3.41 10.08 9.27
C THR A 18 2.26 10.99 9.65
N GLY A 19 1.04 10.46 9.66
CA GLY A 19 -0.14 11.17 10.16
C GLY A 19 -0.23 11.13 11.69
N SER A 20 -0.68 12.23 12.29
CA SER A 20 -1.08 12.27 13.70
C SER A 20 -2.56 11.92 13.81
N GLY A 21 -2.93 10.90 14.60
CA GLY A 21 -4.34 10.50 14.80
C GLY A 21 -4.66 9.02 14.64
N GLY A 22 -3.66 8.13 14.54
CA GLY A 22 -3.88 6.68 14.50
C GLY A 22 -4.47 6.14 13.18
N VAL A 23 -4.62 7.02 12.18
CA VAL A 23 -5.04 6.70 10.81
C VAL A 23 -3.89 6.06 10.05
N PHE A 24 -4.20 5.02 9.27
CA PHE A 24 -3.28 4.42 8.34
C PHE A 24 -4.06 4.03 7.08
N ASP A 25 -3.85 4.77 6.00
CA ASP A 25 -4.41 4.49 4.69
C ASP A 25 -3.27 4.20 3.72
N VAL A 26 -3.43 3.18 2.88
CA VAL A 26 -2.51 2.89 1.78
C VAL A 26 -3.21 3.25 0.49
N VAL A 27 -2.59 4.13 -0.27
CA VAL A 27 -3.11 4.63 -1.55
C VAL A 27 -2.07 4.31 -2.63
N ALA A 28 -2.52 3.72 -3.73
CA ALA A 28 -1.71 3.43 -4.90
C ALA A 28 -2.37 4.04 -6.14
N ASP A 29 -1.62 4.81 -6.94
CA ASP A 29 -2.16 5.51 -8.13
C ASP A 29 -3.43 6.34 -7.85
N GLY A 30 -3.49 7.01 -6.70
CA GLY A 30 -4.66 7.79 -6.28
C GLY A 30 -5.88 6.95 -5.84
N ARG A 31 -5.79 5.61 -5.84
CA ARG A 31 -6.83 4.71 -5.35
C ARG A 31 -6.46 4.17 -3.98
N LYS A 32 -7.37 4.30 -3.01
CA LYS A 32 -7.19 3.71 -1.68
C LYS A 32 -7.29 2.18 -1.80
N ILE A 33 -6.20 1.49 -1.47
CA ILE A 33 -6.12 0.02 -1.54
C ILE A 33 -6.26 -0.64 -0.18
N PHE A 34 -6.02 0.12 0.90
CA PHE A 34 -6.20 -0.36 2.26
C PHE A 34 -6.52 0.79 3.20
N SER A 35 -7.35 0.53 4.21
CA SER A 35 -7.55 1.44 5.34
C SER A 35 -7.57 0.66 6.64
N LYS A 36 -6.72 1.05 7.59
CA LYS A 36 -6.72 0.48 8.94
C LYS A 36 -8.02 0.77 9.68
N TRP A 37 -8.68 1.90 9.40
CA TRP A 37 -9.95 2.23 10.03
C TRP A 37 -11.07 1.28 9.60
N ASP A 38 -11.05 0.85 8.34
CA ASP A 38 -12.01 -0.10 7.80
C ASP A 38 -11.69 -1.53 8.25
N ALA A 39 -10.42 -1.94 8.13
CA ALA A 39 -9.98 -3.29 8.45
C ALA A 39 -9.80 -3.56 9.96
N GLY A 40 -9.74 -2.52 10.79
CA GLY A 40 -9.44 -2.61 12.23
C GLY A 40 -8.03 -3.11 12.55
N ARG A 41 -7.15 -3.28 11.56
CA ARG A 41 -5.81 -3.86 11.69
C ARG A 41 -4.82 -3.22 10.74
N PHE A 42 -3.52 -3.45 10.99
CA PHE A 42 -2.49 -3.11 10.01
C PHE A 42 -2.44 -4.18 8.90
N PRO A 43 -2.18 -3.78 7.64
CA PRO A 43 -2.04 -4.73 6.56
C PRO A 43 -0.74 -5.51 6.68
N SER A 44 -0.70 -6.70 6.06
CA SER A 44 0.54 -7.47 5.92
C SER A 44 1.27 -7.08 4.63
N ASN A 45 2.60 -7.22 4.60
CA ASN A 45 3.39 -6.91 3.41
C ASN A 45 2.90 -7.68 2.16
N ALA A 46 2.57 -8.97 2.32
CA ALA A 46 2.06 -9.80 1.22
C ALA A 46 0.70 -9.34 0.68
N GLU A 47 -0.17 -8.81 1.54
CA GLU A 47 -1.50 -8.32 1.15
C GLU A 47 -1.38 -7.08 0.25
N ILE A 48 -0.54 -6.13 0.65
CA ILE A 48 -0.28 -4.93 -0.15
C ILE A 48 0.42 -5.27 -1.47
N LEU A 49 1.44 -6.13 -1.45
CA LEU A 49 2.14 -6.54 -2.67
C LEU A 49 1.21 -7.28 -3.65
N LYS A 50 0.33 -8.15 -3.14
CA LYS A 50 -0.66 -8.85 -3.97
C LYS A 50 -1.62 -7.85 -4.64
N THR A 51 -2.21 -6.95 -3.85
CA THR A 51 -3.14 -5.93 -4.39
C THR A 51 -2.45 -5.03 -5.41
N LEU A 52 -1.19 -4.61 -5.16
CA LEU A 52 -0.40 -3.84 -6.11
C LEU A 52 -0.18 -4.61 -7.41
N GLY A 53 0.20 -5.89 -7.34
CA GLY A 53 0.37 -6.75 -8.51
C GLY A 53 -0.92 -6.90 -9.32
N GLU A 54 -2.05 -7.14 -8.64
CA GLU A 54 -3.37 -7.25 -9.27
C GLU A 54 -3.80 -5.93 -9.93
N MET A 55 -3.53 -4.78 -9.30
CA MET A 55 -3.83 -3.47 -9.89
C MET A 55 -3.00 -3.15 -11.13
N ARG A 56 -1.74 -3.59 -11.16
CA ARG A 56 -0.88 -3.46 -12.35
C ARG A 56 -1.34 -4.37 -13.47
N ALA A 57 -1.75 -5.60 -13.15
CA ALA A 57 -2.29 -6.54 -14.14
C ALA A 57 -3.60 -6.06 -14.78
N GLN A 58 -4.44 -5.34 -14.02
CA GLN A 58 -5.68 -4.73 -14.53
C GLN A 58 -5.48 -3.48 -15.40
N LYS A 59 -4.26 -2.92 -15.43
CA LYS A 59 -3.90 -1.74 -16.24
C LYS A 59 -3.16 -2.10 -17.55
N ALA A 60 -2.88 -3.38 -17.80
CA ALA A 60 -2.25 -3.89 -19.02
C ALA A 60 -3.30 -4.35 -20.04
#